data_AF-A0A5N8UNV0-F1
#
_entry.id   AF-A0A5N8UNV0-F1
#
_cell.length_a   1.000
_cell.length_b   1.000
_cell.length_c   1.000
_cell.angle_alpha   90.00
_cell.angle_beta   90.00
_cell.angle_gamma   90.00
#
_symmetry.space_group_name_H-M   'P 1'
#
loop_
_entity.id
_entity.type
_entity.pdbx_description
1 polymer ?
#
loop_
_entity_poly.entity_id
_entity_poly.type
_entity_poly.pdbx_seq_one_letter_code
_entity_poly.pdbx_strand_id
1 'polypeptide(L)' 'METTKLSLTIDEAFRNEANKVIAALSNPNYPVEPAVAESVIESLHAISESLELDVTKALRIRLIGIRNHIHVNQVVT' A
#
# COMPACT_ATOMS: atom_id res chain seq x y z
N MET A 1 -13.92 29.42 14.49
CA MET A 1 -13.87 28.08 13.86
C MET A 1 -12.53 27.49 14.25
N GLU A 2 -12.49 26.62 15.24
CA GLU A 2 -11.25 25.94 15.61
C GLU A 2 -10.95 24.88 14.55
N THR A 3 -9.81 25.01 13.88
CA THR A 3 -9.32 23.97 12.99
C THR A 3 -8.80 22.84 13.86
N THR A 4 -9.62 21.80 14.03
CA THR A 4 -9.19 20.56 14.67
C THR A 4 -8.13 19.92 13.77
N LYS A 5 -6.85 20.18 14.06
CA LYS A 5 -5.75 19.41 13.47
C LYS A 5 -5.87 17.99 14.03
N LEU A 6 -6.56 17.11 13.30
CA LEU A 6 -6.39 15.68 13.49
C LEU A 6 -4.93 15.37 13.14
N SER A 7 -4.11 15.16 14.17
CA SER A 7 -2.74 14.68 13.99
C SER A 7 -2.83 13.21 13.59
N LEU A 8 -2.77 12.93 12.28
CA LEU A 8 -2.57 11.57 11.79
C LEU A 8 -1.20 11.09 12.27
N THR A 9 -1.16 9.86 12.78
CA THR A 9 0.11 9.18 13.00
C THR A 9 0.78 8.87 11.66
N ILE A 10 2.12 8.70 11.66
CA ILE A 10 2.87 8.33 10.45
C ILE A 10 2.31 7.03 9.85
N ASP A 11 1.97 6.06 10.71
CA ASP A 11 1.40 4.78 10.29
C ASP A 11 0.05 4.96 9.58
N GLU A 12 -0.90 5.71 10.17
CA GLU A 12 -2.20 5.97 9.54
C GLU A 12 -2.06 6.71 8.21
N ALA A 13 -1.19 7.73 8.16
CA ALA A 13 -0.97 8.50 6.94
C ALA A 13 -0.39 7.61 5.83
N PHE A 14 0.61 6.79 6.16
CA PHE A 14 1.25 5.89 5.21
C PHE A 14 0.28 4.80 4.73
N ARG A 15 -0.46 4.18 5.65
CA ARG A 15 -1.46 3.15 5.36
C ARG A 15 -2.55 3.67 4.42
N ASN A 16 -3.05 4.87 4.68
CA ASN A 16 -4.05 5.52 3.83
C ASN A 16 -3.53 5.74 2.41
N GLU A 17 -2.29 6.20 2.27
CA GLU A 17 -1.69 6.43 0.96
C GLU A 17 -1.39 5.12 0.21
N ALA A 18 -0.82 4.13 0.91
CA ALA A 18 -0.59 2.79 0.36
C ALA A 18 -1.89 2.17 -0.19
N ASN A 19 -3.00 2.31 0.53
CA ASN A 19 -4.30 1.82 0.09
C ASN A 19 -4.82 2.52 -1.17
N LYS A 20 -4.63 3.84 -1.30
CA LYS A 20 -4.99 4.57 -2.54
C LYS A 20 -4.15 4.10 -3.72
N VAL A 21 -2.84 3.94 -3.53
CA VAL A 21 -1.93 3.44 -4.56
C VAL A 21 -2.35 2.04 -5.01
N ILE A 22 -2.62 1.13 -4.07
CA ILE A 22 -3.09 -0.22 -4.38
C ILE A 22 -4.41 -0.19 -5.16
N ALA A 23 -5.35 0.67 -4.78
CA ALA A 23 -6.62 0.82 -5.49
C ALA A 23 -6.41 1.34 -6.92
N ALA A 24 -5.53 2.31 -7.12
CA ALA A 24 -5.18 2.84 -8.44
C ALA A 24 -4.54 1.77 -9.34
N LEU A 25 -3.60 1.00 -8.80
CA LEU A 25 -2.93 -0.09 -9.52
C LEU A 25 -3.88 -1.25 -9.86
N SER A 26 -4.96 -1.42 -9.09
CA SER A 26 -5.95 -2.48 -9.27
C SER A 26 -7.16 -2.03 -10.12
N ASN A 27 -7.11 -0.85 -10.75
CA ASN A 27 -8.23 -0.32 -11.52
C ASN A 27 -8.46 -1.13 -12.80
N PRO A 28 -9.61 -1.80 -12.97
CA PRO A 28 -9.87 -2.67 -14.11
C PRO A 28 -9.98 -1.90 -15.44
N ASN A 29 -10.29 -0.61 -15.40
CA ASN A 29 -10.42 0.23 -16.59
C ASN A 29 -9.07 0.73 -17.11
N TYR A 30 -8.03 0.70 -16.26
CA TYR A 30 -6.69 1.20 -16.57
C TYR A 30 -5.65 0.20 -16.06
N PRO A 31 -5.51 -0.97 -16.73
CA PRO A 31 -4.59 -2.00 -16.29
C PRO A 31 -3.15 -1.48 -16.34
N VAL A 32 -2.45 -1.58 -15.22
CA VAL A 32 -1.02 -1.25 -15.11
C VAL A 32 -0.21 -2.51 -15.39
N GLU A 33 0.95 -2.35 -16.03
CA GLU A 33 1.87 -3.45 -16.26
C GLU A 33 2.27 -4.10 -14.92
N PRO A 34 2.24 -5.45 -14.80
CA PRO A 34 2.52 -6.13 -13.54
C PRO A 34 3.88 -5.75 -12.91
N ALA A 35 4.92 -5.56 -13.73
CA ALA A 35 6.24 -5.15 -13.27
C ALA A 35 6.24 -3.75 -12.63
N VAL A 36 5.42 -2.84 -13.15
CA VAL A 36 5.25 -1.49 -12.58
C VAL A 36 4.51 -1.57 -11.25
N ALA A 37 3.42 -2.36 -11.18
CA ALA A 37 2.70 -2.56 -9.94
C ALA A 37 3.60 -3.18 -8.86
N GLU A 38 4.40 -4.19 -9.21
CA GLU A 38 5.37 -4.81 -8.33
C GLU A 38 6.38 -3.79 -7.78
N SER A 39 7.05 -3.04 -8.66
CA SER A 39 8.04 -2.02 -8.28
C SER A 39 7.50 -0.96 -7.31
N VAL A 40 6.24 -0.55 -7.51
CA VAL A 40 5.57 0.42 -6.62
C VAL A 40 5.29 -0.19 -5.24
N ILE A 41 4.78 -1.43 -5.17
CA ILE A 41 4.52 -2.08 -3.88
C ILE A 41 5.85 -2.43 -3.17
N GLU A 42 6.91 -2.77 -3.91
CA GLU A 42 8.26 -2.99 -3.34
C GLU A 42 8.79 -1.73 -2.68
N SER A 43 8.61 -0.59 -3.34
CA SER A 43 9.00 0.72 -2.80
C SER A 43 8.23 1.05 -1.52
N LEU A 44 6.91 0.81 -1.49
CA LEU A 44 6.11 1.00 -0.28
C LEU A 44 6.55 0.06 0.85
N HIS A 45 6.85 -1.20 0.55
CA HIS A 45 7.34 -2.16 1.54
C HIS A 45 8.69 -1.73 2.13
N ALA A 46 9.64 -1.29 1.30
CA ALA A 46 10.95 -0.83 1.77
C ALA A 46 10.85 0.38 2.72
N ILE A 47 9.95 1.32 2.41
CA ILE A 47 9.70 2.47 3.28
C ILE A 47 9.06 2.03 4.59
N SER A 48 8.01 1.19 4.53
CA SER A 48 7.31 0.73 5.74
C SER A 48 8.22 -0.10 6.65
N GLU A 49 9.10 -0.93 6.07
CA GLU A 49 10.10 -1.72 6.79
C GLU A 49 11.14 -0.83 7.47
N SER A 50 11.64 0.20 6.77
CA SER A 50 12.60 1.16 7.33
C SER A 50 12.03 1.99 8.49
N LEU A 51 10.71 2.16 8.51
CA LEU A 51 9.97 2.91 9.52
C LEU A 51 9.33 2.01 10.60
N GLU A 52 9.55 0.69 10.54
CA GLU A 52 8.97 -0.30 11.44
C GLU A 52 7.42 -0.20 11.57
N LEU A 53 6.74 0.08 10.44
CA LEU A 53 5.29 0.27 10.42
C LEU A 53 4.52 -1.06 10.42
N ASP A 54 3.34 -1.07 11.03
CA ASP A 54 2.48 -2.27 11.16
C ASP A 54 2.00 -2.79 9.79
N VAL A 55 1.88 -1.89 8.83
CA VAL A 55 1.45 -2.16 7.45
C VAL A 55 2.44 -3.02 6.64
N THR A 56 3.70 -3.13 7.10
CA THR A 56 4.79 -3.82 6.38
C THR A 56 4.43 -5.26 6.01
N LYS A 57 3.85 -6.00 6.96
CA LYS A 57 3.48 -7.40 6.73
C LYS A 57 2.42 -7.53 5.64
N ALA A 58 1.47 -6.61 5.58
CA ALA A 58 0.41 -6.63 4.58
C ALA A 58 0.94 -6.30 3.18
N LEU A 59 1.85 -5.34 3.05
CA LEU A 59 2.53 -5.03 1.80
C LEU A 59 3.37 -6.22 1.30
N ARG A 60 4.03 -6.95 2.20
CA ARG A 60 4.79 -8.17 1.85
C ARG A 60 3.89 -9.25 1.28
N ILE A 61 2.72 -9.48 1.88
CA ILE A 61 1.73 -10.45 1.37
C ILE A 61 1.26 -10.03 -0.03
N ARG A 62 1.04 -8.72 -0.24
CA ARG A 62 0.65 -8.17 -1.55
C ARG A 62 1.70 -8.43 -2.62
N LEU A 63 2.98 -8.22 -2.32
CA LEU A 63 4.09 -8.51 -3.23
C LEU A 63 4.13 -9.97 -3.65
N ILE A 64 3.96 -10.87 -2.67
CA ILE A 64 3.85 -12.31 -2.95
C ILE A 64 2.66 -12.57 -3.87
N GLY A 65 1.52 -11.93 -3.63
CA GLY A 65 0.34 -12.00 -4.49
C GLY A 65 0.64 -11.61 -5.94
N ILE A 66 1.24 -10.44 -6.15
CA ILE A 66 1.57 -9.93 -7.49
C ILE A 66 2.52 -10.87 -8.23
N ARG A 67 3.63 -11.27 -7.58
CA ARG A 67 4.65 -12.17 -8.16
C ARG A 67 4.12 -13.54 -8.53
N ASN A 68 3.08 -14.01 -7.83
CA ASN A 68 2.47 -15.33 -8.06
C ASN A 68 1.14 -15.25 -8.83
N HIS A 69 0.74 -14.07 -9.31
CA HIS A 69 -0.56 -13.84 -9.96
C HIS A 69 -1.77 -14.26 -9.10
N ILE A 70 -1.67 -14.10 -7.77
CA ILE A 70 -2.73 -14.39 -6.80
C ILE A 70 -3.43 -13.09 -6.42
N HIS A 71 -4.77 -13.09 -6.46
CA HIS A 71 -5.55 -11.95 -6.00
C HIS A 71 -5.51 -11.85 -4.47
N VAL A 72 -4.98 -10.75 -3.95
CA VAL A 72 -4.93 -10.45 -2.51
C VAL A 72 -5.96 -9.35 -2.24
N ASN A 73 -6.66 -9.38 -1.10
CA ASN A 73 -7.58 -8.32 -0.68
C ASN A 73 -6.82 -7.10 -0.12
N GLN A 74 -7.51 -5.97 0.10
CA GLN A 74 -6.90 -4.72 0.59
C GLN A 74 -6.08 -4.92 1.87
N VAL A 75 -5.16 -3.99 2.15
CA VAL A 75 -4.41 -3.98 3.40
C VAL A 75 -5.39 -3.60 4.52
N VAL A 76 -5.84 -4.60 5.28
CA VAL A 76 -6.74 -4.43 6.43
C VAL A 76 -6.02 -4.89 7.69
N THR A 77 -5.56 -3.92 8.46
CA THR A 77 -5.34 -3.89 9.92
C THR A 77 -5.01 -2.46 10.27
#